data_AF-A0A2V8KUX6-F1
#
_entry.id   AF-A0A2V8KUX6-F1
#
_cell.length_a   1.000
_cell.length_b   1.000
_cell.length_c   1.000
_cell.angle_alpha   90.00
_cell.angle_beta   90.00
_cell.angle_gamma   90.00
#
_symmetry.space_group_name_H-M   'P 1'
#
loop_
_entity.id
_entity.type
_entity.pdbx_description
1 polymer ?
#
loop_
_entity_poly.entity_id
_entity_poly.type
_entity_poly.pdbx_seq_one_letter_code
_entity_poly.pdbx_strand_id
1 'polypeptide(L)' 'ELIDINSASKQELMTLPGIGDAYSQKIIDGRPYRAKNQLVQKNIIPQATYDKISALIIARQNTAAPAKKDSGGTKKK' A
#
# COMPACT_ATOMS: atom_id res chain seq x y z
N GLU A 1 -10.29 -8.79 -7.77
CA GLU A 1 -10.54 -7.43 -7.27
C GLU A 1 -9.28 -6.94 -6.54
N LEU A 2 -9.01 -5.63 -6.52
CA LEU A 2 -7.83 -5.09 -5.84
C LEU A 2 -8.13 -4.80 -4.37
N ILE A 3 -7.24 -5.20 -3.48
CA ILE A 3 -7.35 -4.95 -2.04
C ILE A 3 -6.90 -3.52 -1.76
N ASP A 4 -7.77 -2.75 -1.10
CA ASP A 4 -7.49 -1.37 -0.75
C ASP A 4 -6.75 -1.29 0.59
N ILE A 5 -5.48 -0.88 0.57
CA ILE A 5 -4.63 -0.86 1.77
C ILE A 5 -5.10 0.16 2.81
N ASN A 6 -5.96 1.12 2.42
CA ASN A 6 -6.50 2.13 3.31
C ASN A 6 -7.77 1.67 4.04
N SER A 7 -8.52 0.69 3.51
CA SER A 7 -9.82 0.28 4.05
C SER A 7 -9.97 -1.21 4.31
N ALA A 8 -9.14 -2.06 3.72
CA ALA A 8 -9.23 -3.51 3.85
C ALA A 8 -9.16 -3.95 5.31
N SER A 9 -9.87 -5.01 5.65
CA SER A 9 -9.75 -5.69 6.93
C SER A 9 -8.39 -6.39 7.06
N LYS A 10 -8.03 -6.75 8.29
CA LYS A 10 -6.81 -7.53 8.56
C LYS A 10 -6.82 -8.86 7.80
N GLN A 11 -7.97 -9.53 7.77
CA GLN A 11 -8.15 -10.82 7.08
C GLN A 11 -7.95 -10.69 5.57
N GLU A 12 -8.50 -9.65 4.95
CA GLU A 12 -8.29 -9.37 3.51
C GLU A 12 -6.82 -9.10 3.22
N LEU A 13 -6.14 -8.29 4.03
CA LEU A 13 -4.70 -8.06 3.87
C LEU A 13 -3.88 -9.35 3.96
N MET A 14 -4.27 -10.28 4.84
CA MET A 14 -3.59 -11.56 5.01
C MET A 14 -3.78 -12.54 3.83
N THR A 15 -4.71 -12.27 2.91
CA THR A 15 -4.82 -13.05 1.67
C THR A 15 -3.71 -12.72 0.67
N LEU A 16 -2.96 -11.63 0.89
CA LEU A 16 -1.87 -11.23 0.01
C LEU A 16 -0.62 -12.10 0.25
N PRO A 17 0.06 -12.55 -0.81
CA PRO A 17 1.23 -13.41 -0.69
C PRO A 17 2.35 -12.72 0.10
N GLY A 18 2.75 -13.33 1.22
CA GLY A 18 3.80 -12.82 2.10
C GLY A 18 3.30 -11.79 3.15
N ILE A 19 2.00 -11.57 3.27
CA ILE A 19 1.39 -10.74 4.32
C ILE A 19 0.73 -11.64 5.36
N GLY A 20 1.36 -11.74 6.54
CA GLY A 20 0.79 -12.41 7.71
C GLY A 20 0.28 -11.41 8.75
N ASP A 21 -0.01 -11.89 9.96
CA ASP A 21 -0.49 -11.07 11.10
C ASP A 21 0.37 -9.82 11.35
N ALA A 22 1.70 -9.97 11.34
CA ALA A 22 2.61 -8.88 11.65
C ALA A 22 2.55 -7.76 10.58
N TYR A 23 2.56 -8.10 9.30
CA TYR A 23 2.52 -7.11 8.23
C TYR A 23 1.12 -6.54 8.03
N SER A 24 0.06 -7.35 8.16
CA SER A 24 -1.31 -6.86 8.08
C SER A 24 -1.61 -5.84 9.18
N GLN A 25 -1.14 -6.09 10.41
CA GLN A 25 -1.27 -5.13 11.51
C GLN A 25 -0.48 -3.84 11.22
N LYS A 26 0.79 -3.94 10.82
CA LYS A 26 1.60 -2.75 10.45
C LYS A 26 0.97 -1.93 9.32
N ILE A 27 0.35 -2.60 8.33
CA ILE A 27 -0.36 -1.91 7.25
C ILE A 27 -1.52 -1.10 7.83
N ILE A 28 -2.32 -1.68 8.73
CA ILE A 28 -3.44 -1.00 9.40
C ILE A 28 -2.94 0.19 10.23
N ASP A 29 -1.91 -0.02 11.05
CA ASP A 29 -1.35 1.00 11.95
C ASP A 29 -0.74 2.18 11.19
N GLY A 30 -0.19 1.95 9.98
CA GLY A 30 0.45 2.97 9.15
C GLY A 30 -0.49 3.79 8.26
N ARG A 31 -1.80 3.53 8.30
CA ARG A 31 -2.82 4.26 7.51
C ARG A 31 -2.88 5.74 7.94
N PRO A 32 -3.27 6.66 7.02
CA PRO A 32 -3.58 6.44 5.62
C PRO A 32 -2.32 6.46 4.71
N TYR A 33 -2.41 5.75 3.59
CA TYR A 33 -1.43 5.78 2.50
C TYR A 33 -1.95 6.57 1.31
N ARG A 34 -1.11 7.48 0.78
CA ARG A 34 -1.42 8.24 -0.44
C ARG A 34 -1.25 7.41 -1.71
N ALA A 35 -0.35 6.43 -1.68
CA ALA A 35 -0.03 5.55 -2.79
C ALA A 35 0.51 4.21 -2.25
N LYS A 36 0.33 3.13 -3.02
CA LYS A 36 0.72 1.77 -2.62
C LYS A 36 2.23 1.61 -2.34
N ASN A 37 3.09 2.37 -3.01
CA ASN A 37 4.53 2.36 -2.79
C ASN A 37 4.94 2.91 -1.41
N GLN A 38 4.05 3.60 -0.69
CA GLN A 38 4.32 4.06 0.67
C GLN A 38 4.50 2.91 1.67
N LEU A 39 4.03 1.70 1.35
CA LEU A 39 4.30 0.52 2.17
C LEU A 39 5.81 0.24 2.29
N VAL A 40 6.59 0.49 1.24
CA VAL A 40 8.05 0.35 1.30
C VAL A 40 8.70 1.61 1.86
N GLN A 41 8.28 2.79 1.39
CA GLN A 41 8.89 4.07 1.82
C GLN A 41 8.78 4.30 3.33
N LYS A 42 7.69 3.84 3.96
CA LYS A 42 7.47 3.90 5.40
C LYS A 42 7.99 2.67 6.15
N ASN A 43 8.72 1.77 5.49
CA ASN A 43 9.25 0.53 6.06
C ASN A 43 8.18 -0.38 6.69
N ILE A 44 6.97 -0.39 6.13
CA ILE A 44 5.88 -1.27 6.57
C ILE A 44 6.19 -2.70 6.14
N ILE A 45 6.59 -2.86 4.87
CA ILE A 45 7.00 -4.14 4.28
C ILE A 45 8.31 -4.00 3.49
N PRO A 46 9.10 -5.08 3.35
CA PRO A 46 10.26 -5.10 2.47
C PRO A 46 9.87 -4.94 0.99
N GLN A 47 10.82 -4.46 0.17
CA GLN A 47 10.64 -4.33 -1.29
C GLN A 47 10.20 -5.66 -1.93
N ALA A 48 10.85 -6.78 -1.58
CA ALA A 48 10.53 -8.09 -2.14
C ALA A 48 9.10 -8.56 -1.82
N THR A 49 8.53 -8.16 -0.68
CA THR A 49 7.13 -8.43 -0.35
C THR A 49 6.21 -7.52 -1.15
N TYR A 50 6.55 -6.23 -1.25
CA TYR A 50 5.80 -5.28 -2.05
C TYR A 50 5.70 -5.71 -3.51
N ASP A 51 6.79 -6.16 -4.12
CA ASP A 51 6.82 -6.54 -5.54
C ASP A 51 5.79 -7.66 -5.85
N LYS A 52 5.64 -8.63 -4.93
CA LYS A 52 4.67 -9.73 -5.04
C LYS A 52 3.21 -9.28 -4.96
N ILE A 53 2.94 -8.20 -4.19
CA ILE A 53 1.57 -7.76 -3.91
C ILE A 53 1.17 -6.50 -4.69
N SER A 54 2.13 -5.79 -5.29
CA SER A 54 1.91 -4.46 -5.88
C SER A 54 0.83 -4.44 -6.96
N ALA A 55 0.64 -5.54 -7.68
CA ALA A 55 -0.40 -5.72 -8.70
C ALA A 55 -1.77 -6.11 -8.11
N LEU A 56 -1.82 -6.53 -6.84
CA LEU A 56 -3.02 -7.00 -6.14
C LEU A 56 -3.63 -5.92 -5.23
N ILE A 57 -2.91 -4.82 -5.04
CA ILE A 57 -3.30 -3.75 -4.11
C ILE A 57 -3.54 -2.41 -4.80
N ILE A 58 -4.38 -1.61 -4.17
CA ILE A 58 -4.61 -0.20 -4.48
C ILE A 58 -4.58 0.62 -3.19
N ALA A 59 -4.36 1.93 -3.29
CA ALA A 59 -4.51 2.86 -2.18
C ALA A 59 -5.52 3.93 -2.61
N ARG A 60 -6.81 3.74 -2.26
CA ARG A 60 -7.81 4.75 -2.63
C ARG A 60 -7.75 5.90 -1.64
N GLN A 61 -7.67 7.12 -2.16
CA GLN A 61 -7.78 8.32 -1.33
C GLN A 61 -9.27 8.63 -1.20
N ASN A 62 -9.83 8.39 -0.01
CA ASN A 62 -11.21 8.77 0.26
C ASN A 62 -11.26 10.28 0.56
N THR A 63 -11.07 11.09 -0.47
CA THR A 63 -11.19 12.55 -0.39
C THR A 63 -12.00 13.08 -1.56
N ALA A 64 -13.14 13.69 -1.26
CA ALA A 64 -13.74 14.68 -2.14
C ALA A 64 -12.74 15.87 -2.28
N ALA A 65 -12.45 16.29 -3.53
CA ALA A 65 -11.62 17.43 -3.94
C ALA A 65 -10.07 17.23 -4.05
N PRO A 66 -9.38 17.99 -4.93
CA PRO A 66 -8.55 17.42 -6.00
C PRO A 66 -7.08 17.20 -5.63
N ALA A 67 -6.53 16.16 -6.24
CA ALA A 67 -5.15 15.73 -6.16
C ALA A 67 -4.15 16.84 -6.54
N LYS A 68 -3.35 17.29 -5.57
CA LYS A 68 -2.02 17.81 -5.89
C LYS A 68 -1.14 16.63 -6.27
N LYS A 69 -0.83 16.54 -7.56
CA LYS A 69 0.18 15.65 -8.14
C LYS A 69 1.46 15.80 -7.34
N ASP A 70 1.88 14.74 -6.66
CA ASP A 70 3.26 14.60 -6.24
C ASP A 70 3.97 13.74 -7.29
N SER A 71 4.94 14.38 -7.93
CA SER A 71 5.62 13.97 -9.15
C SER A 71 6.57 12.81 -8.89
N GLY A 72 6.09 11.57 -8.98
CA GLY A 72 6.94 10.38 -9.01
C GLY A 72 7.50 10.13 -10.41
N GLY A 73 8.43 10.96 -10.86
CA GLY A 73 9.03 10.83 -12.20
C GLY A 73 10.44 11.38 -12.29
N THR A 74 11.43 10.72 -11.68
CA THR A 74 12.81 10.84 -12.16
C THR A 74 13.61 9.56 -11.90
N LYS A 75 13.71 8.70 -12.92
CA LYS A 75 14.94 7.95 -13.19
C LYS A 75 15.22 8.14 -14.68
N LYS A 76 16.10 9.09 -15.00
CA LYS A 76 16.63 9.32 -16.34
C LYS A 76 18.15 9.39 -16.23
N LYS A 77 18.80 8.57 -17.07
CA LYS A 77 20.24 8.31 -17.24
C LYS A 77 20.87 7.36 -16.24
#